data_AF-A0A6N9UEP7-F1
#
_entry.id   AF-A0A6N9UEP7-F1
#
_cell.length_a   1.000
_cell.length_b   1.000
_cell.length_c   1.000
_cell.angle_alpha   90.00
_cell.angle_beta   90.00
_cell.angle_gamma   90.00
#
_symmetry.space_group_name_H-M   'P 1'
#
loop_
_entity.id
_entity.type
_entity.pdbx_description
1 polymer ?
#
loop_
_entity_poly.entity_id
_entity_poly.type
_entity_poly.pdbx_seq_one_letter_code
_entity_poly.pdbx_strand_id
1 'polypeptide(L)'
;MRVEHRTNAAEQALTVAHNLLHPDRPRAFAPVPYFWTDQYDVRLQAYGHPRGHDEHVVVEGDLTQGRFLVAYRTGDRLSAVPAAGLPPRTLRPWREALATDTPWTATAAATASARSVAPHTTAPATHMEDA
;
A
#
# COMPACT_ATOMS: atom_id res chain seq x y z
N MET A 1 -1.82 -13.31 5.77
CA MET A 1 -2.57 -12.08 6.14
C MET A 1 -4.04 -12.30 5.84
N ARG A 2 -4.95 -11.86 6.72
CA ARG A 2 -6.41 -11.86 6.48
C ARG A 2 -6.84 -10.45 6.04
N VAL A 3 -7.60 -10.34 4.95
CA VAL A 3 -8.04 -9.06 4.38
C VAL A 3 -9.58 -8.96 4.44
N GLU A 4 -10.08 -8.01 5.21
CA GLU A 4 -11.52 -7.78 5.42
C GLU A 4 -12.02 -6.64 4.51
N HIS A 5 -11.94 -6.84 3.20
CA HIS A 5 -12.38 -5.83 2.23
C HIS A 5 -13.22 -6.45 1.12
N ARG A 6 -14.31 -5.78 0.73
CA ARG A 6 -15.25 -6.28 -0.28
C ARG A 6 -14.58 -6.62 -1.62
N THR A 7 -13.60 -5.82 -2.04
CA THR A 7 -12.86 -6.07 -3.29
C THR A 7 -12.04 -7.34 -3.20
N ASN A 8 -11.39 -7.58 -2.06
CA ASN A 8 -10.63 -8.81 -1.84
C ASN A 8 -11.54 -10.05 -1.91
N ALA A 9 -12.75 -9.98 -1.33
CA ALA A 9 -13.72 -11.07 -1.45
C ALA A 9 -14.11 -11.35 -2.92
N ALA A 10 -14.37 -10.31 -3.71
CA ALA A 10 -14.68 -10.46 -5.13
C ALA A 10 -13.50 -11.03 -5.93
N GLU A 11 -12.27 -10.58 -5.67
CA GLU A 11 -11.06 -11.08 -6.36
C GLU A 11 -10.76 -12.55 -6.01
N GLN A 12 -11.03 -12.97 -4.76
CA GLN A 12 -10.96 -14.39 -4.38
C GLN A 12 -11.98 -15.22 -5.15
N ALA A 13 -13.23 -14.78 -5.20
CA ALA A 13 -14.29 -15.48 -5.94
C ALA A 13 -13.94 -15.65 -7.43
N LEU A 14 -13.40 -14.61 -8.07
CA LEU A 14 -12.93 -14.67 -9.46
C LEU A 14 -11.77 -15.65 -9.65
N THR A 15 -10.83 -15.71 -8.70
CA THR A 15 -9.70 -16.64 -8.78
C THR A 15 -10.14 -18.09 -8.60
N VAL A 16 -11.08 -18.35 -7.68
CA VAL A 16 -11.69 -19.66 -7.50
C VAL A 16 -12.42 -20.10 -8.77
N ALA A 17 -13.30 -19.24 -9.31
CA ALA A 17 -14.03 -19.52 -10.54
C ALA A 17 -13.09 -19.80 -11.72
N HIS A 18 -12.03 -19.01 -11.88
CA HIS A 18 -11.02 -19.23 -12.90
C HIS A 18 -10.37 -20.61 -12.77
N ASN A 19 -9.96 -21.01 -11.57
CA ASN A 19 -9.25 -22.26 -11.34
C ASN A 19 -10.16 -23.49 -11.49
N LEU A 20 -11.45 -23.35 -11.19
CA LEU A 20 -12.45 -24.38 -11.47
C LEU A 20 -12.64 -24.61 -12.97
N LEU A 21 -12.63 -23.54 -13.77
CA LEU A 21 -12.83 -23.61 -15.22
C LEU A 21 -11.56 -23.99 -16.00
N HIS A 22 -10.38 -23.78 -15.41
CA HIS A 22 -9.09 -24.00 -16.05
C HIS A 22 -8.15 -24.82 -15.15
N PRO A 23 -8.48 -26.10 -14.88
CA PRO A 23 -7.72 -26.93 -13.94
C PRO A 23 -6.25 -27.10 -14.34
N ASP A 24 -5.93 -27.08 -15.65
CA ASP A 24 -4.56 -27.20 -16.15
C ASP A 24 -3.75 -25.89 -16.13
N ARG A 25 -4.40 -24.76 -15.79
CA ARG A 25 -3.78 -23.43 -15.75
C ARG A 25 -4.24 -22.65 -14.52
N PRO A 26 -3.97 -23.13 -13.30
CA PRO A 26 -4.40 -22.44 -12.09
C PRO A 26 -3.70 -21.09 -11.97
N ARG A 27 -4.46 -20.09 -11.50
CA ARG A 27 -3.96 -18.77 -11.12
C ARG A 27 -3.78 -18.71 -9.61
N ALA A 28 -2.61 -18.27 -9.17
CA ALA A 28 -2.39 -17.94 -7.77
C ALA A 28 -3.19 -16.70 -7.35
N PHE A 29 -3.79 -16.73 -6.17
CA PHE A 29 -4.40 -15.56 -5.57
C PHE A 29 -3.32 -14.72 -4.86
N ALA A 30 -2.82 -13.70 -5.56
CA ALA A 30 -1.81 -12.78 -5.04
C ALA A 30 -2.18 -11.32 -5.37
N PRO A 31 -3.28 -10.78 -4.83
CA PRO A 31 -3.62 -9.38 -5.05
C PRO A 31 -2.66 -8.48 -4.30
N VAL A 32 -2.43 -7.27 -4.84
CA VAL A 32 -1.86 -6.18 -4.04
C VAL A 32 -2.96 -5.67 -3.11
N PRO A 33 -2.78 -5.70 -1.77
CA PRO A 33 -3.78 -5.19 -0.86
C PRO A 33 -4.13 -3.73 -1.19
N TYR A 34 -5.42 -3.42 -1.21
CA TYR A 34 -5.91 -2.08 -1.50
C TYR A 34 -6.97 -1.68 -0.48
N PHE A 35 -6.85 -0.46 0.02
CA PHE A 35 -7.89 0.17 0.82
C PHE A 35 -8.08 1.62 0.39
N TRP A 36 -9.28 2.12 0.66
CA TRP A 36 -9.56 3.55 0.61
C TRP A 36 -10.61 3.89 1.64
N THR A 37 -10.62 5.15 2.05
CA THR A 37 -11.67 5.74 2.87
C THR A 37 -11.82 7.19 2.49
N ASP A 38 -13.03 7.70 2.56
CA ASP A 38 -13.26 9.14 2.63
C ASP A 38 -13.32 9.52 4.11
N GLN A 39 -12.53 10.51 4.49
CA GLN A 39 -12.61 11.15 5.80
C GLN A 39 -12.78 12.64 5.56
N TYR A 40 -13.95 13.17 5.88
CA TYR A 40 -14.35 14.52 5.49
C TYR A 40 -14.19 14.71 3.97
N ASP A 41 -13.58 15.82 3.54
CA ASP A 41 -13.36 16.16 2.14
C ASP A 41 -12.07 15.54 1.56
N VAL A 42 -11.43 14.61 2.30
CA VAL A 42 -10.17 13.98 1.88
C VAL A 42 -10.37 12.49 1.66
N ARG A 43 -10.05 12.06 0.44
CA ARG A 43 -9.90 10.64 0.12
C ARG A 43 -8.49 10.16 0.49
N LEU A 44 -8.43 9.17 1.37
CA LEU A 44 -7.24 8.39 1.70
C LEU A 44 -7.26 7.08 0.93
N GLN A 45 -6.13 6.71 0.34
CA GLN A 45 -5.97 5.48 -0.44
C GLN A 45 -4.61 4.86 -0.09
N ALA A 46 -4.51 3.54 -0.09
CA ALA A 46 -3.19 2.92 -0.17
C ALA A 46 -3.23 1.57 -0.89
N TYR A 47 -2.13 1.30 -1.58
CA TYR A 47 -1.76 -0.04 -2.01
C TYR A 47 -0.67 -0.62 -1.12
N GLY A 48 -0.63 -1.94 -0.99
CA GLY A 48 0.41 -2.68 -0.26
C GLY A 48 0.14 -2.78 1.24
N HIS A 49 1.20 -2.98 2.02
CA HIS A 49 1.14 -3.17 3.46
C HIS A 49 1.93 -2.07 4.22
N PRO A 50 1.26 -1.00 4.67
CA PRO A 50 1.97 0.14 5.27
C PRO A 50 2.58 -0.13 6.66
N ARG A 51 2.08 -1.14 7.38
CA ARG A 51 2.52 -1.42 8.76
C ARG A 51 3.89 -2.11 8.73
N GLY A 52 4.76 -1.73 9.66
CA GLY A 52 6.09 -2.34 9.80
C GLY A 52 7.05 -1.98 8.65
N HIS A 53 6.87 -0.82 8.01
CA HIS A 53 7.83 -0.32 7.04
C HIS A 53 9.10 0.18 7.75
N ASP A 54 10.24 0.04 7.09
CA ASP A 54 11.54 0.47 7.60
C ASP A 54 11.78 1.95 7.30
N GLU A 55 11.38 2.42 6.12
CA GLU A 55 11.55 3.83 5.71
C GLU A 55 10.43 4.26 4.77
N HIS A 56 10.27 5.59 4.66
CA HIS A 56 9.35 6.19 3.70
C HIS A 56 9.92 7.46 3.06
N VAL A 57 9.43 7.78 1.86
CA VAL A 57 9.76 9.00 1.12
C VAL A 57 8.52 9.61 0.50
N VAL A 58 8.36 10.93 0.60
CA VAL A 58 7.28 11.65 -0.08
C VAL A 58 7.61 11.74 -1.56
N VAL A 59 6.78 11.13 -2.40
CA VAL A 59 6.99 11.05 -3.85
C VAL A 59 6.30 12.18 -4.59
N GLU A 60 5.11 12.56 -4.14
CA GLU A 60 4.36 13.68 -4.71
C GLU A 60 3.72 14.47 -3.57
N GLY A 61 3.70 15.79 -3.70
CA GLY A 61 2.97 16.67 -2.81
C GLY A 61 3.65 16.93 -1.47
N ASP A 62 2.84 17.22 -0.45
CA ASP A 62 3.28 17.68 0.86
C ASP A 62 2.34 17.15 1.95
N LEU A 63 2.94 16.55 2.99
CA LEU A 63 2.22 16.02 4.14
C LEU A 63 1.46 17.11 4.90
N THR A 64 2.01 18.32 4.96
CA THR A 64 1.42 19.46 5.69
C THR A 64 0.18 20.03 4.99
N GLN A 65 0.03 19.76 3.68
CA GLN A 65 -1.07 20.25 2.87
C GLN A 65 -2.19 19.21 2.70
N GLY A 66 -2.05 18.00 3.28
CA GLY A 66 -3.02 16.92 3.14
C GLY A 66 -3.16 16.37 1.70
N ARG A 67 -2.22 16.71 0.81
CA ARG A 67 -2.18 16.27 -0.58
C ARG A 67 -0.82 15.65 -0.86
N PHE A 68 -0.74 14.33 -0.80
CA PHE A 68 0.53 13.62 -0.91
C PHE A 68 0.42 12.20 -1.44
N LEU A 69 1.54 11.67 -1.90
CA LEU A 69 1.82 10.26 -2.15
C LEU A 69 3.14 9.92 -1.47
N VAL A 70 3.18 8.85 -0.67
CA VAL A 70 4.39 8.41 0.02
C VAL A 70 4.69 6.98 -0.40
N ALA A 71 5.95 6.67 -0.70
CA ALA A 71 6.41 5.30 -0.92
C ALA A 71 7.07 4.77 0.34
N TYR A 72 6.68 3.57 0.77
CA TYR A 72 7.19 2.90 1.97
C TYR A 72 8.03 1.70 1.53
N ARG A 73 9.13 1.42 2.23
CA ARG A 73 9.92 0.19 2.00
C ARG A 73 9.95 -0.72 3.21
N THR A 74 10.15 -2.01 2.93
CA THR A 74 10.63 -2.99 3.90
C THR A 74 11.77 -3.75 3.24
N GLY A 75 12.93 -3.81 3.89
CA GLY A 75 14.16 -4.27 3.28
C GLY A 75 14.52 -3.43 2.05
N ASP A 76 14.83 -4.10 0.95
CA ASP A 76 15.20 -3.47 -0.32
C ASP A 76 14.00 -3.31 -1.27
N ARG A 77 12.75 -3.40 -0.79
CA ARG A 77 11.55 -3.44 -1.66
C ARG A 77 10.49 -2.43 -1.28
N LEU A 78 9.77 -1.96 -2.29
CA LEU A 78 8.54 -1.17 -2.12
C LEU A 78 7.47 -2.04 -1.43
N SER A 79 7.00 -1.61 -0.26
CA SER A 79 6.02 -2.37 0.54
C SER A 79 4.63 -1.74 0.57
N ALA A 80 4.53 -0.41 0.45
CA ALA A 80 3.25 0.27 0.36
C ALA A 80 3.34 1.65 -0.28
N VAL A 81 2.19 2.14 -0.74
CA VAL A 81 2.05 3.50 -1.29
C VAL A 81 0.74 4.15 -0.79
N PRO A 82 0.75 4.73 0.42
CA PRO A 82 -0.36 5.57 0.89
C PRO A 82 -0.38 6.95 0.20
N ALA A 83 -1.59 7.46 -0.01
CA ALA A 83 -1.84 8.78 -0.57
C ALA A 83 -3.10 9.42 0.04
N ALA A 84 -3.10 10.74 0.07
CA ALA A 84 -4.22 11.57 0.51
C ALA A 84 -4.45 12.71 -0.48
N GLY A 85 -5.72 13.04 -0.76
CA GLY A 85 -6.08 14.21 -1.56
C GLY A 85 -5.63 14.18 -3.03
N LEU A 86 -5.15 13.02 -3.51
CA LEU A 86 -4.72 12.82 -4.89
C LEU A 86 -5.75 12.02 -5.71
N PRO A 87 -5.88 12.31 -7.02
CA PRO A 87 -6.74 11.53 -7.91
C PRO A 87 -6.35 10.04 -7.89
N PRO A 88 -7.32 9.10 -7.85
CA PRO A 88 -7.03 7.65 -7.83
C PRO A 88 -6.12 7.15 -8.97
N ARG A 89 -6.13 7.84 -10.12
CA ARG A 89 -5.25 7.53 -11.26
C ARG A 89 -3.76 7.65 -10.93
N THR A 90 -3.39 8.53 -10.00
CA THR A 90 -2.00 8.76 -9.59
C THR A 90 -1.39 7.52 -8.94
N LEU A 91 -2.21 6.70 -8.25
CA LEU A 91 -1.74 5.49 -7.58
C LEU A 91 -1.69 4.25 -8.51
N ARG A 92 -2.25 4.31 -9.73
CA ARG A 92 -2.37 3.12 -10.60
C ARG A 92 -1.02 2.50 -10.97
N PRO A 93 0.02 3.27 -11.36
CA PRO A 93 1.33 2.68 -11.68
C PRO A 93 1.98 2.01 -10.47
N TRP A 94 1.74 2.54 -9.28
CA TRP A 94 2.28 2.02 -8.03
C TRP A 94 1.73 0.65 -7.64
N ARG A 95 0.49 0.34 -8.03
CA ARG A 95 -0.07 -1.00 -7.86
C ARG A 95 0.73 -2.04 -8.65
N GLU A 96 1.13 -1.70 -9.88
CA GLU A 96 1.96 -2.60 -10.71
C GLU A 96 3.35 -2.77 -10.09
N ALA A 97 3.97 -1.67 -9.66
CA ALA A 97 5.28 -1.71 -9.01
C ALA A 97 5.29 -2.59 -7.75
N LEU A 98 4.21 -2.56 -6.95
CA LEU A 98 4.02 -3.45 -5.81
C LEU A 98 3.79 -4.91 -6.23
N ALA A 99 3.05 -5.15 -7.32
CA ALA A 99 2.78 -6.50 -7.83
C ALA A 99 4.04 -7.19 -8.37
N THR A 100 5.00 -6.42 -8.88
CA THR A 100 6.28 -6.90 -9.42
C THR A 100 7.42 -6.86 -8.41
N ASP A 101 7.13 -6.58 -7.14
CA ASP A 101 8.10 -6.60 -6.04
C ASP A 101 9.32 -5.69 -6.29
N THR A 102 9.02 -4.47 -6.75
CA THR A 102 9.99 -3.50 -7.27
C THR A 102 11.07 -3.15 -6.23
N PRO A 103 12.37 -3.19 -6.61
CA PRO A 103 13.45 -2.74 -5.75
C PRO A 103 13.31 -1.28 -5.34
N TRP A 104 13.65 -0.98 -4.09
CA TRP A 104 13.59 0.36 -3.51
C TRP A 104 14.42 1.37 -4.29
N THR A 105 15.59 0.97 -4.80
CA THR A 105 16.47 1.82 -5.61
C THR A 105 15.78 2.30 -6.90
N ALA A 106 14.98 1.43 -7.54
CA ALA A 106 14.20 1.80 -8.72
C ALA A 106 13.06 2.76 -8.38
N THR A 107 12.53 2.68 -7.16
CA THR A 107 11.54 3.64 -6.64
C THR A 107 12.18 4.98 -6.31
N ALA A 108 13.28 4.99 -5.55
CA ALA A 108 13.99 6.20 -5.12
C ALA A 108 14.57 6.98 -6.31
N ALA A 109 15.06 6.29 -7.36
CA ALA A 109 15.56 6.93 -8.57
C ALA A 109 14.47 7.72 -9.34
N ALA A 110 13.20 7.31 -9.25
CA ALA A 110 12.08 8.06 -9.81
C ALA A 110 11.72 9.32 -8.98
N THR A 111 12.31 9.49 -7.79
CA THR A 111 11.84 10.40 -6.75
C THR A 111 12.89 11.43 -6.31
N ALA A 112 13.88 11.77 -7.15
CA ALA A 112 15.13 12.47 -6.79
C ALA A 112 15.04 13.90 -6.17
N SER A 113 13.88 14.32 -5.63
CA SER A 113 13.75 15.46 -4.70
C SER A 113 13.12 15.11 -3.34
N ALA A 114 12.87 13.83 -3.04
CA ALA A 114 12.15 13.44 -1.83
C ALA A 114 13.01 13.56 -0.57
N ARG A 115 12.51 14.31 0.43
CA ARG A 115 13.03 14.25 1.80
C ARG A 115 12.67 12.90 2.40
N SER A 116 13.68 12.11 2.75
CA SER A 116 13.53 10.91 3.56
C SER A 116 13.18 11.29 4.99
N VAL A 117 12.17 10.65 5.56
CA VAL A 117 11.84 10.76 6.97
C VAL A 117 11.88 9.34 7.55
N ALA A 118 12.64 9.16 8.61
CA ALA A 118 12.76 7.89 9.33
C ALA A 118 11.39 7.49 9.94
N PRO A 119 11.13 6.19 10.17
CA PRO A 119 9.84 5.72 10.64
C PRO A 119 9.50 6.34 12.00
N HIS A 120 8.22 6.69 12.18
CA HIS A 120 7.67 6.98 13.50
C HIS A 120 7.64 5.66 14.28
N THR A 121 8.51 5.52 15.28
CA THR A 121 8.38 4.47 16.30
C THR A 121 7.08 4.69 17.06
N THR A 122 6.04 3.95 16.72
CA THR A 122 4.87 3.86 17.58
C THR A 122 5.28 3.10 18.84
N ALA A 123 5.38 3.82 19.97
CA ALA A 123 5.61 3.21 21.27
C ALA A 123 4.51 2.16 21.53
N PRO A 124 4.83 1.01 22.15
CA PRO A 124 3.84 0.00 22.47
C PRO A 124 2.77 0.64 23.36
N ALA A 125 1.50 0.46 23.00
CA ALA A 125 0.39 0.84 23.86
C ALA A 125 0.56 0.08 25.19
N THR A 126 0.91 0.81 26.24
CA THR A 126 0.91 0.28 27.61
C THR A 126 -0.51 -0.19 27.89
N HIS A 127 -0.70 -1.52 27.94
CA HIS A 127 -1.89 -2.11 28.52
C HIS A 127 -1.95 -1.69 29.99
N MET A 128 -2.87 -0.78 30.30
CA MET A 128 -3.34 -0.52 31.65
C MET A 128 -4.38 -1.61 31.96
N GLU A 129 -3.91 -2.74 32.47
CA GLU A 129 -4.71 -3.60 33.33
C GLU A 129 -4.86 -2.90 34.67
N ASP A 130 -6.11 -2.63 35.07
CA ASP A 130 -6.60 -2.34 36.42
C ASP A 130 -8.14 -2.18 36.26
N ALA A 131 -9.06 -2.76 37.03
CA ALA A 131 -9.05 -3.67 38.16
C ALA A 131 -10.49 -4.23 38.29
#